data_AF-A0A507BYQ8-F1
#
_entry.id   AF-A0A507BYQ8-F1
#
_cell.length_a   1.000
_cell.length_b   1.000
_cell.length_c   1.000
_cell.angle_alpha   90.00
_cell.angle_beta   90.00
_cell.angle_gamma   90.00
#
_symmetry.space_group_name_H-M   'P 1'
#
loop_
_entity.id
_entity.type
_entity.pdbx_description
1 polymer ?
#
loop_
_entity_poly.entity_id
_entity_poly.type
_entity_poly.pdbx_seq_one_letter_code
_entity_poly.pdbx_strand_id
1 'polypeptide(L)'
;MLSGWECKRGYSKHHVFISYRARGANRENARNLAEYLNQQTLGGIDGSPSVKIHCYLDQLCLVDGANFVTGFQNGLVSSRVVLLYITSDSLHQLKLADQQPDNMLLEWEQALKRATDGNLSVFPLFVGSKDSKGNFEPFSSFPGILAADYPDTKHRHPSSNTDQTIRQTVKNVFEMQGCFLDPGEWDVVLPYVKSFLLESNTKGMLLRTLRNPPNPPNSKDIQNQRAWCLRLPTSNPSKLYTATSVGIDKHFIAEWDLVSGAIARKFQVPDPTNSINDMALGNDETRLFVGQDYGQFIEIDLNSGRIVKRVDTYTGFVHGVFPVGQPVHHLYTGGEKGGLEWQWSTGKQTKKFVYPGNGREANIFHSAALSMDKMYAGTFEAGEIIEWDIATAKVTRTFKDSWGTIDDIVVLGAPANLLYAGQRSRVVEWDLTTGTRKRIFNVQEPGYSLDRRENVYLAVLGPPDNRLYAVSGDHIIKEWSLDNGLLVRTFVGHSEDILALTVVGSPMYRMYSSSQEGDIREWNISKEI
;
A
#
# COMPACT_ATOMS: atom_id res chain seq x y z
N MET A 1 9.85 5.26 37.26
CA MET A 1 11.31 5.07 37.45
C MET A 1 12.14 6.05 36.59
N LEU A 2 11.67 7.30 36.43
CA LEU A 2 12.21 8.27 35.45
C LEU A 2 13.00 9.45 36.08
N SER A 3 13.10 9.50 37.41
CA SER A 3 13.77 10.58 38.14
C SER A 3 15.28 10.33 38.23
N GLY A 4 16.06 10.95 37.35
CA GLY A 4 17.52 10.93 37.43
C GLY A 4 18.27 11.05 36.10
N TRP A 5 17.57 11.00 34.97
CA TRP A 5 18.18 11.14 33.65
C TRP A 5 18.01 12.54 33.08
N GLU A 6 19.13 13.18 32.77
CA GLU A 6 19.17 14.38 31.92
C GLU A 6 19.55 13.94 30.50
N CYS A 7 19.10 14.67 29.48
CA CYS A 7 19.48 14.49 28.08
C CYS A 7 20.97 14.89 27.86
N LYS A 8 21.89 14.26 28.60
CA LYS A 8 23.32 14.56 28.60
C LYS A 8 24.01 13.77 27.48
N ARG A 9 24.15 14.46 26.34
CA ARG A 9 25.14 14.32 25.25
C ARG A 9 25.63 12.91 24.90
N GLY A 10 25.04 12.41 23.81
CA GLY A 10 25.60 11.42 22.90
C GLY A 10 24.51 10.91 21.97
N TYR A 11 24.62 11.19 20.67
CA TYR A 11 23.76 10.59 19.65
C TYR A 11 23.76 9.07 19.82
N SER A 12 22.60 8.47 20.04
CA SER A 12 22.45 7.03 20.01
C SER A 12 21.35 6.72 19.01
N LYS A 13 21.69 5.88 18.03
CA LYS A 13 20.79 5.44 16.94
C LYS A 13 19.53 4.71 17.45
N HIS A 14 19.45 4.43 18.75
CA HIS A 14 18.43 3.57 19.38
C HIS A 14 17.47 4.35 20.30
N HIS A 15 17.42 5.67 20.13
CA HIS A 15 16.63 6.59 20.94
C HIS A 15 15.28 6.92 20.28
N VAL A 16 14.25 7.00 21.12
CA VAL A 16 12.85 7.26 20.75
C VAL A 16 12.34 8.47 21.51
N PHE A 17 11.78 9.44 20.79
CA PHE A 17 11.14 10.61 21.35
C PHE A 17 9.62 10.48 21.23
N ILE A 18 8.88 10.73 22.30
CA ILE A 18 7.42 10.78 22.25
C ILE A 18 6.96 12.25 22.30
N SER A 19 6.37 12.71 21.21
CA SER A 19 5.63 13.98 21.14
C SER A 19 4.19 13.74 21.56
N TYR A 20 3.70 14.44 22.57
CA TYR A 20 2.36 14.23 23.13
C TYR A 20 1.81 15.51 23.75
N ARG A 21 0.48 15.60 23.85
CA ARG A 21 -0.19 16.65 24.62
C ARG A 21 -0.75 16.12 25.92
N ALA A 22 -0.29 16.69 27.03
CA ALA A 22 -0.47 16.13 28.36
C ALA A 22 -1.61 16.81 29.17
N ARG A 23 -2.81 16.22 29.19
CA ARG A 23 -3.83 16.48 30.22
C ARG A 23 -4.51 15.19 30.66
N GLY A 24 -4.82 15.07 31.95
CA GLY A 24 -5.54 13.91 32.51
C GLY A 24 -4.86 12.56 32.19
N ALA A 25 -5.67 11.57 31.82
CA ALA A 25 -5.23 10.20 31.54
C ALA A 25 -4.24 10.09 30.38
N ASN A 26 -4.31 10.98 29.37
CA ASN A 26 -3.40 10.94 28.22
C ASN A 26 -1.93 11.22 28.59
N ARG A 27 -1.70 12.03 29.64
CA ARG A 27 -0.36 12.26 30.18
C ARG A 27 0.23 10.98 30.79
N GLU A 28 -0.59 10.25 31.54
CA GLU A 28 -0.15 9.03 32.21
C GLU A 28 0.09 7.90 31.22
N ASN A 29 -0.78 7.78 30.21
CA ASN A 29 -0.63 6.81 29.14
C ASN A 29 0.67 7.01 28.33
N ALA A 30 1.00 8.24 27.95
CA ALA A 30 2.27 8.54 27.27
C ALA A 30 3.50 8.22 28.15
N ARG A 31 3.40 8.43 29.47
CA ARG A 31 4.43 8.03 30.44
C ARG A 31 4.57 6.53 30.55
N ASN A 32 3.46 5.81 30.65
CA ASN A 32 3.45 4.34 30.72
C ASN A 32 4.06 3.73 29.45
N LEU A 33 3.75 4.28 28.27
CA LEU A 33 4.39 3.88 27.01
C LEU A 33 5.90 4.13 27.04
N ALA A 34 6.35 5.31 27.51
CA ALA A 34 7.77 5.61 27.64
C ALA A 34 8.48 4.65 28.62
N GLU A 35 7.87 4.37 29.78
CA GLU A 35 8.42 3.42 30.76
C GLU A 35 8.46 2.00 30.22
N TYR A 36 7.41 1.57 29.52
CA TYR A 36 7.37 0.27 28.85
C TYR A 36 8.49 0.14 27.83
N LEU A 37 8.66 1.11 26.91
CA LEU A 37 9.73 1.08 25.90
C LEU A 37 11.13 1.09 26.53
N ASN A 38 11.33 1.81 27.65
CA ASN A 38 12.59 1.84 28.39
C ASN A 38 12.93 0.51 29.09
N GLN A 39 11.98 -0.42 29.22
CA GLN A 39 12.23 -1.77 29.74
C GLN A 39 12.67 -2.74 28.63
N GLN A 40 12.59 -2.32 27.37
CA GLN A 40 12.84 -3.18 26.21
C GLN A 40 14.27 -3.11 25.71
N THR A 41 14.67 -4.18 25.02
CA THR A 41 15.96 -4.29 24.35
C THR A 41 15.79 -4.70 22.88
N LEU A 42 16.73 -4.29 22.06
CA LEU A 42 16.95 -4.74 20.69
C LEU A 42 17.83 -5.98 20.75
N GLY A 43 17.33 -7.11 20.24
CA GLY A 43 18.12 -8.33 20.13
C GLY A 43 19.21 -8.15 19.08
N GLY A 44 20.44 -8.59 19.39
CA GLY A 44 21.51 -8.62 18.40
C GLY A 44 21.18 -9.68 17.35
N ILE A 45 20.98 -9.26 16.11
CA ILE A 45 20.63 -10.15 15.00
C ILE A 45 21.79 -11.12 14.68
N ASP A 46 23.03 -10.79 15.12
CA ASP A 46 24.26 -11.51 14.74
C ASP A 46 25.19 -11.84 15.93
N GLY A 47 24.64 -12.03 17.13
CA GLY A 47 25.46 -12.21 18.35
C GLY A 47 26.09 -10.91 18.89
N SER A 48 25.64 -9.76 18.39
CA SER A 48 25.93 -8.45 18.96
C SER A 48 25.23 -8.27 20.32
N PRO A 49 25.81 -7.47 21.24
CA PRO A 49 25.19 -7.22 22.55
C PRO A 49 23.84 -6.53 22.39
N SER A 50 22.86 -6.97 23.19
CA SER A 50 21.53 -6.38 23.17
C SER A 50 21.60 -4.88 23.52
N VAL A 51 20.98 -4.05 22.68
CA VAL A 51 20.99 -2.60 22.87
C VAL A 51 19.69 -2.18 23.55
N LYS A 52 19.78 -1.44 24.64
CA LYS A 52 18.60 -0.94 25.34
C LYS A 52 17.89 0.14 24.50
N ILE A 53 16.56 0.06 24.42
CA ILE A 53 15.77 1.15 23.85
C ILE A 53 15.70 2.27 24.90
N HIS A 54 16.05 3.48 24.50
CA HIS A 54 15.91 4.65 25.35
C HIS A 54 14.78 5.52 24.83
N CYS A 55 13.73 5.68 25.62
CA CYS A 55 12.56 6.45 25.26
C CYS A 55 12.39 7.65 26.20
N TYR A 56 12.08 8.82 25.66
CA TYR A 56 11.91 10.03 26.46
C TYR A 56 10.79 10.95 25.98
N LEU A 57 10.31 11.75 26.92
CA LEU A 57 9.30 12.79 26.76
C LEU A 57 9.98 14.17 26.78
N ASP A 58 9.33 15.17 26.21
CA ASP A 58 9.72 16.59 26.25
C ASP A 58 10.21 17.07 27.64
N GLN A 59 9.43 16.78 28.69
CA GLN A 59 9.69 17.18 30.07
C GLN A 59 10.93 16.53 30.68
N LEU A 60 11.34 15.36 30.17
CA LEU A 60 12.54 14.65 30.61
C LEU A 60 13.80 15.22 29.96
N CYS A 61 13.65 16.09 28.95
CA CYS A 61 14.74 16.75 28.26
C CYS A 61 14.96 18.19 28.75
N LEU A 62 14.17 18.66 29.72
CA LEU A 62 14.30 19.99 30.31
C LEU A 62 15.22 19.96 31.54
N VAL A 63 16.06 20.98 31.62
CA VAL A 63 16.82 21.33 32.83
C VAL A 63 16.13 22.50 33.51
N ASP A 64 16.25 22.62 34.83
CA ASP A 64 15.63 23.71 35.59
C ASP A 64 16.01 25.08 35.00
N GLY A 65 14.98 25.88 34.66
CA GLY A 65 15.14 27.19 34.03
C GLY A 65 15.33 27.20 32.50
N ALA A 66 15.37 26.03 31.84
CA ALA A 66 15.52 25.94 30.38
C ALA A 66 14.21 26.24 29.61
N ASN A 67 14.36 26.78 28.40
CA ASN A 67 13.24 26.99 27.49
C ASN A 67 12.70 25.64 26.98
N PHE A 68 11.38 25.48 26.98
CA PHE A 68 10.67 24.31 26.45
C PHE A 68 11.15 23.90 25.05
N VAL A 69 11.30 24.87 24.14
CA VAL A 69 11.74 24.66 22.76
C VAL A 69 13.12 24.01 22.72
N THR A 70 14.02 24.38 23.63
CA THR A 70 15.38 23.82 23.70
C THR A 70 15.36 22.37 24.17
N GLY A 71 14.56 22.04 25.20
CA GLY A 71 14.44 20.66 25.69
C GLY A 71 13.89 19.73 24.61
N PHE A 72 12.82 20.14 23.94
CA PHE A 72 12.25 19.39 22.83
C PHE A 72 13.23 19.24 21.65
N GLN A 73 13.93 20.30 21.22
CA GLN A 73 14.89 20.22 20.12
C GLN A 73 16.03 19.24 20.42
N ASN A 74 16.54 19.25 21.66
CA ASN A 74 17.54 18.27 22.10
C ASN A 74 16.99 16.84 22.04
N GLY A 75 15.73 16.68 22.42
CA GLY A 75 14.99 15.43 22.32
C GLY A 75 14.90 14.95 20.87
N LEU A 76 14.47 15.79 19.93
CA LEU A 76 14.46 15.43 18.52
C LEU A 76 15.85 15.04 18.02
N VAL A 77 16.85 15.92 18.23
CA VAL A 77 18.22 15.75 17.70
C VAL A 77 18.80 14.40 18.14
N SER A 78 18.50 13.99 19.36
CA SER A 78 19.04 12.77 19.96
C SER A 78 18.27 11.49 19.64
N SER A 79 17.19 11.55 18.85
CA SER A 79 16.31 10.41 18.51
C SER A 79 16.41 10.00 17.05
N ARG A 80 16.30 8.68 16.81
CA ARG A 80 16.08 8.12 15.47
C ARG A 80 14.60 8.01 15.13
N VAL A 81 13.76 7.75 16.14
CA VAL A 81 12.30 7.60 15.97
C VAL A 81 11.58 8.64 16.79
N VAL A 82 10.58 9.29 16.19
CA VAL A 82 9.65 10.18 16.87
C VAL A 82 8.26 9.57 16.80
N LEU A 83 7.72 9.22 17.96
CA LEU A 83 6.35 8.76 18.12
C LEU A 83 5.45 9.99 18.34
N LEU A 84 4.50 10.23 17.44
CA LEU A 84 3.47 11.25 17.64
C LEU A 84 2.30 10.59 18.37
N TYR A 85 2.14 10.84 19.66
CA TYR A 85 1.03 10.30 20.44
C TYR A 85 -0.21 11.19 20.24
N ILE A 86 -1.12 10.73 19.37
CA ILE A 86 -2.26 11.51 18.87
C ILE A 86 -3.57 10.99 19.47
N THR A 87 -4.25 11.85 20.20
CA THR A 87 -5.61 11.60 20.73
C THR A 87 -6.59 12.61 20.12
N SER A 88 -7.90 12.31 20.14
CA SER A 88 -8.93 13.26 19.65
C SER A 88 -8.79 14.63 20.33
N ASP A 89 -8.65 14.62 21.65
CA ASP A 89 -8.48 15.84 22.46
C ASP A 89 -7.23 16.63 22.10
N SER A 90 -6.14 15.93 21.74
CA SER A 90 -4.87 16.57 21.39
C SER A 90 -5.00 17.44 20.14
N LEU A 91 -5.96 17.19 19.27
CA LEU A 91 -6.08 17.84 17.97
C LEU A 91 -6.88 19.15 18.01
N HIS A 92 -7.76 19.33 18.99
CA HIS A 92 -8.67 20.49 19.03
C HIS A 92 -7.94 21.83 19.06
N GLN A 93 -6.85 21.98 19.81
CA GLN A 93 -6.15 23.29 19.87
C GLN A 93 -5.34 23.60 18.61
N LEU A 94 -5.00 22.59 17.79
CA LEU A 94 -4.32 22.84 16.53
C LEU A 94 -5.17 23.68 15.57
N LYS A 95 -6.50 23.67 15.73
CA LYS A 95 -7.44 24.52 14.97
C LYS A 95 -7.28 26.02 15.27
N LEU A 96 -6.63 26.36 16.38
CA LEU A 96 -6.39 27.74 16.83
C LEU A 96 -4.91 28.16 16.69
N ALA A 97 -4.08 27.34 16.04
CA ALA A 97 -2.64 27.55 15.95
C ALA A 97 -2.23 28.75 15.05
N ASP A 98 -3.17 29.25 14.26
CA ASP A 98 -3.05 30.50 13.49
C ASP A 98 -3.20 31.74 14.39
N GLN A 99 -3.88 31.59 15.51
CA GLN A 99 -4.14 32.66 16.49
C GLN A 99 -3.22 32.59 17.70
N GLN A 100 -2.84 31.38 18.14
CA GLN A 100 -2.02 31.16 19.32
C GLN A 100 -0.87 30.18 19.02
N PRO A 101 0.35 30.41 19.52
CA PRO A 101 1.45 29.45 19.38
C PRO A 101 1.09 28.08 19.98
N ASP A 102 1.41 27.01 19.26
CA ASP A 102 1.16 25.63 19.70
C ASP A 102 2.45 24.80 19.71
N ASN A 103 2.86 24.36 20.90
CA ASN A 103 4.11 23.62 21.04
C ASN A 103 4.05 22.26 20.35
N MET A 104 2.96 21.48 20.49
CA MET A 104 2.86 20.16 19.87
C MET A 104 2.92 20.26 18.35
N LEU A 105 2.26 21.27 17.76
CA LEU A 105 2.35 21.50 16.33
C LEU A 105 3.78 21.83 15.88
N LEU A 106 4.49 22.66 16.66
CA LEU A 106 5.90 22.95 16.40
C LEU A 106 6.74 21.67 16.42
N GLU A 107 6.46 20.75 17.35
CA GLU A 107 7.15 19.46 17.42
C GLU A 107 6.95 18.66 16.14
N TRP A 108 5.72 18.62 15.63
CA TRP A 108 5.38 17.92 14.40
C TRP A 108 6.08 18.54 13.19
N GLU A 109 6.01 19.87 13.03
CA GLU A 109 6.64 20.57 11.90
C GLU A 109 8.15 20.30 11.82
N GLN A 110 8.85 20.32 12.96
CA GLN A 110 10.29 20.05 13.01
C GLN A 110 10.61 18.56 12.83
N ALA A 111 9.80 17.66 13.37
CA ALA A 111 9.97 16.22 13.18
C ALA A 111 9.79 15.85 11.70
N LEU A 112 8.73 16.35 11.05
CA LEU A 112 8.46 16.17 9.62
C LEU A 112 9.62 16.69 8.77
N LYS A 113 10.09 17.91 9.04
CA LYS A 113 11.22 18.51 8.32
C LYS A 113 12.48 17.65 8.39
N ARG A 114 12.83 17.16 9.59
CA ARG A 114 14.00 16.29 9.78
C ARG A 114 13.82 14.89 9.20
N ALA A 115 12.59 14.42 9.08
CA ALA A 115 12.29 13.18 8.41
C ALA A 115 12.56 13.28 6.90
N THR A 116 12.22 14.41 6.28
CA THR A 116 12.58 14.70 4.88
C THR A 116 14.10 14.71 4.66
N ASP A 117 14.88 15.13 5.66
CA ASP A 117 16.34 15.10 5.61
C ASP A 117 16.93 13.68 5.79
N GLY A 118 16.11 12.63 5.93
CA GLY A 118 16.54 11.22 6.07
C GLY A 118 17.13 10.83 7.44
N ASN A 119 17.17 11.77 8.37
CA ASN A 119 17.84 11.59 9.67
C ASN A 119 16.93 11.04 10.78
N LEU A 120 15.63 10.94 10.52
CA LEU A 120 14.63 10.64 11.55
C LEU A 120 13.41 9.97 10.94
N SER A 121 12.83 8.98 11.63
CA SER A 121 11.54 8.39 11.27
C SER A 121 10.44 8.95 12.18
N VAL A 122 9.35 9.41 11.58
CA VAL A 122 8.17 9.89 12.31
C VAL A 122 7.09 8.82 12.21
N PHE A 123 6.52 8.45 13.35
CA PHE A 123 5.50 7.40 13.43
C PHE A 123 4.31 7.88 14.27
N PRO A 124 3.15 8.15 13.64
CA PRO A 124 1.92 8.46 14.37
C PRO A 124 1.37 7.27 15.15
N LEU A 125 1.02 7.50 16.40
CA LEU A 125 0.28 6.59 17.27
C LEU A 125 -1.11 7.18 17.48
N PHE A 126 -2.12 6.62 16.80
CA PHE A 126 -3.50 7.07 16.92
C PHE A 126 -4.16 6.33 18.07
N VAL A 127 -4.49 7.06 19.15
CA VAL A 127 -4.98 6.48 20.39
C VAL A 127 -6.51 6.57 20.43
N GLY A 128 -7.15 5.44 20.70
CA GLY A 128 -8.61 5.36 20.77
C GLY A 128 -9.19 6.10 21.97
N SER A 129 -10.47 6.45 21.88
CA SER A 129 -11.22 7.02 23.01
C SER A 129 -12.02 5.93 23.72
N LYS A 130 -12.52 6.22 24.92
CA LYS A 130 -13.61 5.45 25.51
C LYS A 130 -14.90 6.24 25.37
N ASP A 131 -15.98 5.57 25.00
CA ASP A 131 -17.31 6.16 24.96
C ASP A 131 -17.78 6.55 26.38
N SER A 132 -18.94 7.19 26.48
CA SER A 132 -19.56 7.57 27.76
C SER A 132 -19.93 6.37 28.66
N LYS A 133 -19.87 5.15 28.12
CA LYS A 133 -20.13 3.88 28.81
C LYS A 133 -18.84 3.14 29.17
N GLY A 134 -17.67 3.69 28.84
CA GLY A 134 -16.36 3.10 29.09
C GLY A 134 -15.91 2.05 28.07
N ASN A 135 -16.67 1.84 26.99
CA ASN A 135 -16.27 0.96 25.90
C ASN A 135 -15.20 1.64 25.06
N PHE A 136 -14.22 0.86 24.62
CA PHE A 136 -13.18 1.36 23.75
C PHE A 136 -13.72 1.61 22.33
N GLU A 137 -13.46 2.80 21.81
CA GLU A 137 -13.80 3.22 20.47
C GLU A 137 -12.53 3.32 19.62
N PRO A 138 -12.43 2.53 18.54
CA PRO A 138 -11.29 2.57 17.67
C PRO A 138 -11.16 3.90 16.92
N PHE A 139 -9.94 4.27 16.53
CA PHE A 139 -9.69 5.43 15.68
C PHE A 139 -10.31 5.19 14.31
N SER A 140 -11.51 5.72 14.11
CA SER A 140 -12.25 5.66 12.86
C SER A 140 -12.00 6.85 11.95
N SER A 141 -10.98 7.69 12.28
CA SER A 141 -10.67 9.04 11.78
C SER A 141 -10.97 10.19 12.78
N PHE A 142 -11.38 9.88 14.01
CA PHE A 142 -12.05 10.79 14.96
C PHE A 142 -13.26 11.49 14.30
N PRO A 143 -14.51 11.19 14.72
CA PRO A 143 -15.69 11.84 14.15
C PRO A 143 -15.54 13.37 14.14
N GLY A 144 -15.59 14.01 12.96
CA GLY A 144 -15.54 15.47 12.83
C GLY A 144 -14.13 16.10 12.80
N ILE A 145 -13.10 15.34 12.42
CA ILE A 145 -11.77 15.90 12.10
C ILE A 145 -11.48 15.70 10.61
N LEU A 146 -11.77 16.74 9.83
CA LEU A 146 -11.34 16.84 8.43
C LEU A 146 -10.12 17.73 8.34
N ALA A 147 -9.21 17.45 7.39
CA ALA A 147 -8.08 18.36 7.12
C ALA A 147 -8.57 19.79 6.80
N ALA A 148 -9.75 19.91 6.18
CA ALA A 148 -10.41 21.19 5.92
C ALA A 148 -10.73 22.01 7.18
N ASP A 149 -10.87 21.37 8.35
CA ASP A 149 -11.17 22.03 9.62
C ASP A 149 -9.98 22.78 10.22
N TYR A 150 -8.80 22.63 9.63
CA TYR A 150 -7.58 23.31 10.07
C TYR A 150 -7.31 24.55 9.21
N PRO A 151 -6.75 25.62 9.81
CA PRO A 151 -6.42 26.84 9.08
C PRO A 151 -5.46 26.57 7.93
N ASP A 152 -5.73 27.18 6.77
CA ASP A 152 -4.83 27.18 5.62
C ASP A 152 -3.86 28.37 5.68
N THR A 153 -3.28 28.57 6.85
CA THR A 153 -2.36 29.66 7.16
C THR A 153 -1.13 29.09 7.87
N LYS A 154 -0.06 29.89 7.93
CA LYS A 154 1.14 29.51 8.67
C LYS A 154 0.86 29.49 10.17
N HIS A 155 1.50 28.55 10.85
CA HIS A 155 1.53 28.47 12.31
C HIS A 155 2.12 29.77 12.90
N ARG A 156 1.45 30.35 13.91
CA ARG A 156 1.87 31.63 14.53
C ARG A 156 3.10 31.52 15.43
N HIS A 157 3.56 30.30 15.73
CA HIS A 157 4.67 30.10 16.66
C HIS A 157 5.98 30.72 16.11
N PRO A 158 6.68 31.59 16.86
CA PRO A 158 7.88 32.31 16.36
C PRO A 158 9.01 31.40 15.87
N SER A 159 9.15 30.21 16.47
CA SER A 159 10.13 29.20 16.08
C SER A 159 9.69 28.28 14.94
N SER A 160 8.47 28.43 14.41
CA SER A 160 8.05 27.68 13.23
C SER A 160 8.72 28.27 11.99
N ASN A 161 9.46 27.43 11.27
CA ASN A 161 10.25 27.82 10.10
C ASN A 161 9.92 26.97 8.87
N THR A 162 8.71 26.41 8.84
CA THR A 162 8.18 25.67 7.69
C THR A 162 7.44 26.59 6.73
N ASP A 163 7.39 26.21 5.46
CA ASP A 163 6.57 26.84 4.44
C ASP A 163 5.17 26.20 4.32
N GLN A 164 4.94 25.12 5.04
CA GLN A 164 3.65 24.43 5.09
C GLN A 164 2.62 25.22 5.92
N THR A 165 1.35 25.11 5.53
CA THR A 165 0.22 25.59 6.35
C THR A 165 -0.07 24.59 7.47
N ILE A 166 -0.77 25.03 8.52
CA ILE A 166 -1.21 24.15 9.62
C ILE A 166 -2.00 22.96 9.06
N ARG A 167 -2.92 23.23 8.12
CA ARG A 167 -3.66 22.22 7.38
C ARG A 167 -2.75 21.21 6.67
N GLN A 168 -1.73 21.68 5.97
CA GLN A 168 -0.81 20.79 5.26
C GLN A 168 0.02 19.93 6.22
N THR A 169 0.50 20.50 7.33
CA THR A 169 1.21 19.76 8.38
C THR A 169 0.34 18.64 8.96
N VAL A 170 -0.91 18.96 9.34
CA VAL A 170 -1.85 17.96 9.87
C VAL A 170 -2.16 16.91 8.82
N LYS A 171 -2.41 17.29 7.58
CA LYS A 171 -2.60 16.34 6.47
C LYS A 171 -1.40 15.40 6.38
N ASN A 172 -0.18 15.92 6.30
CA ASN A 172 1.04 15.12 6.18
C ASN A 172 1.17 14.09 7.32
N VAL A 173 0.89 14.47 8.57
CA VAL A 173 0.92 13.53 9.71
C VAL A 173 -0.13 12.43 9.58
N PHE A 174 -1.34 12.75 9.13
CA PHE A 174 -2.41 11.76 8.96
C PHE A 174 -2.22 10.88 7.73
N GLU A 175 -1.38 11.31 6.78
CA GLU A 175 -0.93 10.51 5.65
C GLU A 175 0.26 9.61 5.99
N MET A 176 0.91 9.77 7.15
CA MET A 176 2.02 8.91 7.59
C MET A 176 1.53 7.52 8.06
N GLN A 177 2.36 6.50 7.83
CA GLN A 177 2.13 5.16 8.37
C GLN A 177 2.19 5.23 9.88
N GLY A 178 1.07 4.91 10.52
CA GLY A 178 0.93 4.86 11.97
C GLY A 178 0.17 3.61 12.41
N CYS A 179 0.12 3.37 13.71
CA CYS A 179 -0.72 2.32 14.27
C CYS A 179 -1.85 2.91 15.10
N PHE A 180 -3.00 2.23 15.03
CA PHE A 180 -4.06 2.45 15.99
C PHE A 180 -3.75 1.72 17.30
N LEU A 181 -4.04 2.35 18.43
CA LEU A 181 -3.62 1.88 19.74
C LEU A 181 -4.74 2.02 20.78
N ASP A 182 -5.06 0.92 21.47
CA ASP A 182 -5.66 0.99 22.79
C ASP A 182 -4.59 1.44 23.78
N PRO A 183 -4.82 2.49 24.58
CA PRO A 183 -3.89 2.89 25.63
C PRO A 183 -3.61 1.82 26.71
N GLY A 184 -4.18 0.61 26.63
CA GLY A 184 -3.75 -0.57 27.39
C GLY A 184 -2.78 -1.52 26.68
N GLU A 185 -2.56 -1.39 25.36
CA GLU A 185 -1.91 -2.41 24.52
C GLU A 185 -0.54 -1.97 23.96
N TRP A 186 0.40 -1.65 24.85
CA TRP A 186 1.73 -1.15 24.46
C TRP A 186 2.58 -2.15 23.67
N ASP A 187 2.32 -3.45 23.82
CA ASP A 187 3.00 -4.51 23.06
C ASP A 187 2.79 -4.35 21.54
N VAL A 188 1.72 -3.68 21.10
CA VAL A 188 1.50 -3.37 19.69
C VAL A 188 2.55 -2.38 19.17
N VAL A 189 3.02 -1.44 20.00
CA VAL A 189 3.96 -0.37 19.60
C VAL A 189 5.39 -0.90 19.46
N LEU A 190 5.78 -1.87 20.30
CA LEU A 190 7.16 -2.34 20.38
C LEU A 190 7.71 -2.86 19.04
N PRO A 191 7.00 -3.71 18.28
CA PRO A 191 7.48 -4.18 16.98
C PRO A 191 7.75 -3.04 15.99
N TYR A 192 6.93 -1.99 15.96
CA TYR A 192 7.16 -0.81 15.10
C TYR A 192 8.40 -0.03 15.52
N VAL A 193 8.53 0.26 16.81
CA VAL A 193 9.73 0.94 17.33
C VAL A 193 10.98 0.13 17.00
N LYS A 194 10.94 -1.20 17.19
CA LYS A 194 12.06 -2.08 16.85
C LYS A 194 12.39 -2.06 15.36
N SER A 195 11.42 -2.09 14.45
CA SER A 195 11.70 -2.08 13.01
C SER A 195 12.40 -0.80 12.56
N PHE A 196 11.94 0.36 13.04
CA PHE A 196 12.57 1.64 12.69
C PHE A 196 13.94 1.82 13.35
N LEU A 197 14.15 1.30 14.56
CA LEU A 197 15.46 1.39 15.24
C LEU A 197 16.50 0.39 14.72
N LEU A 198 16.06 -0.80 14.31
CA LEU A 198 16.94 -1.84 13.78
C LEU A 198 17.33 -1.54 12.35
N GLU A 199 16.46 -0.87 11.59
CA GLU A 199 16.66 -0.49 10.19
C GLU A 199 17.35 -1.56 9.34
N SER A 200 17.12 -2.83 9.68
CA SER A 200 17.29 -3.94 8.77
C SER A 200 16.03 -3.97 7.92
N ASN A 201 15.83 -2.92 7.11
CA ASN A 201 15.13 -3.09 5.84
C ASN A 201 16.02 -4.05 5.05
N THR A 202 15.89 -5.35 5.33
CA THR A 202 16.57 -6.38 4.56
C THR A 202 16.23 -6.10 3.11
N LYS A 203 17.26 -5.81 2.31
CA LYS A 203 17.04 -5.57 0.89
C LYS A 203 16.55 -6.88 0.30
N GLY A 204 15.43 -6.81 -0.39
CA GLY A 204 14.97 -7.95 -1.17
C GLY A 204 16.07 -8.38 -2.14
N MET A 205 16.36 -9.69 -2.16
CA MET A 205 17.46 -10.21 -2.96
C MET A 205 17.00 -10.42 -4.40
N LEU A 206 17.56 -9.66 -5.34
CA LEU A 206 17.40 -9.91 -6.77
C LEU A 206 18.11 -11.23 -7.13
N LEU A 207 17.37 -12.19 -7.67
CA LEU A 207 17.92 -13.47 -8.10
C LEU A 207 18.44 -13.41 -9.53
N ARG A 208 17.62 -12.88 -10.44
CA ARG A 208 17.99 -12.67 -11.84
C ARG A 208 17.01 -11.74 -12.54
N THR A 209 17.41 -11.32 -13.73
CA THR A 209 16.60 -10.55 -14.67
C THR A 209 16.28 -11.40 -15.89
N LEU A 210 15.01 -11.62 -16.16
CA LEU A 210 14.50 -12.23 -17.38
C LEU A 210 14.34 -11.15 -18.45
N ARG A 211 14.88 -11.41 -19.63
CA ARG A 211 14.78 -10.52 -20.79
C ARG A 211 14.33 -11.33 -21.98
N ASN A 212 13.47 -10.73 -22.79
CA ASN A 212 13.19 -11.30 -24.10
C ASN A 212 14.52 -11.26 -24.88
N PRO A 213 14.98 -12.36 -25.48
CA PRO A 213 16.23 -12.36 -26.23
C PRO A 213 16.25 -11.19 -27.21
N PRO A 214 17.40 -10.49 -27.35
CA PRO A 214 17.49 -9.33 -28.21
C PRO A 214 17.04 -9.75 -29.62
N ASN A 215 16.07 -9.03 -30.16
CA ASN A 215 15.91 -9.00 -31.60
C ASN A 215 17.28 -8.67 -32.22
N PRO A 216 17.60 -9.20 -33.41
CA PRO A 216 18.92 -9.05 -34.02
C PRO A 216 19.39 -7.59 -33.94
N PRO A 217 20.70 -7.36 -33.72
CA PRO A 217 21.27 -6.11 -33.19
C PRO A 217 21.01 -4.81 -33.99
N ASN A 218 20.23 -4.86 -35.06
CA ASN A 218 19.84 -3.74 -35.90
C ASN A 218 18.36 -3.33 -35.80
N SER A 219 17.54 -3.94 -34.94
CA SER A 219 16.15 -3.47 -34.76
C SER A 219 16.12 -2.26 -33.81
N LYS A 220 15.71 -1.09 -34.32
CA LYS A 220 15.38 0.10 -33.49
C LYS A 220 14.27 -0.16 -32.46
N ASP A 221 13.58 -1.29 -32.55
CA ASP A 221 12.47 -1.72 -31.68
C ASP A 221 12.89 -2.23 -30.28
N ILE A 222 14.20 -2.35 -29.98
CA ILE A 222 14.67 -2.85 -28.68
C ILE A 222 14.24 -1.92 -27.53
N GLN A 223 14.10 -0.61 -27.77
CA GLN A 223 13.76 0.37 -26.74
C GLN A 223 12.28 0.36 -26.30
N ASN A 224 11.41 -0.39 -26.97
CA ASN A 224 9.96 -0.34 -26.72
C ASN A 224 9.37 -1.71 -26.38
N GLN A 225 10.15 -2.63 -25.80
CA GLN A 225 9.58 -3.86 -25.27
C GLN A 225 9.06 -3.61 -23.86
N ARG A 226 7.81 -3.99 -23.57
CA ARG A 226 7.23 -3.85 -22.22
C ARG A 226 6.46 -5.09 -21.85
N ALA A 227 6.58 -5.50 -20.59
CA ALA A 227 5.69 -6.47 -19.98
C ALA A 227 4.92 -5.77 -18.85
N TRP A 228 3.60 -5.85 -18.86
CA TRP A 228 2.76 -5.07 -17.93
C TRP A 228 1.63 -5.87 -17.29
N CYS A 229 1.48 -7.15 -17.63
CA CYS A 229 0.60 -8.06 -16.89
C CYS A 229 1.36 -9.36 -16.68
N LEU A 230 1.35 -9.88 -15.44
CA LEU A 230 2.03 -11.09 -15.03
C LEU A 230 1.02 -12.05 -14.40
N ARG A 231 1.02 -13.32 -14.84
CA ARG A 231 0.17 -14.39 -14.25
C ARG A 231 0.98 -15.65 -14.02
N LEU A 232 0.93 -16.15 -12.79
CA LEU A 232 1.56 -17.40 -12.37
C LEU A 232 0.49 -18.45 -12.12
N PRO A 233 0.55 -19.63 -12.77
CA PRO A 233 -0.28 -20.77 -12.42
C PRO A 233 0.22 -21.40 -11.11
N THR A 234 -0.71 -21.68 -10.21
CA THR A 234 -0.45 -22.37 -8.94
C THR A 234 -0.11 -23.85 -9.14
N SER A 235 -0.66 -24.48 -10.18
CA SER A 235 -0.41 -25.89 -10.54
C SER A 235 0.99 -26.11 -11.10
N ASN A 236 1.61 -25.06 -11.66
CA ASN A 236 2.93 -25.16 -12.27
C ASN A 236 3.75 -23.86 -12.05
N PRO A 237 4.38 -23.70 -10.86
CA PRO A 237 5.12 -22.49 -10.53
C PRO A 237 6.43 -22.32 -11.33
N SER A 238 6.73 -23.24 -12.26
CA SER A 238 7.83 -23.11 -13.21
C SER A 238 7.44 -22.32 -14.46
N LYS A 239 6.18 -21.87 -14.59
CA LYS A 239 5.71 -21.08 -15.73
C LYS A 239 5.31 -19.68 -15.30
N LEU A 240 5.52 -18.71 -16.18
CA LEU A 240 5.02 -17.34 -16.05
C LEU A 240 4.40 -16.89 -17.37
N TYR A 241 3.19 -16.34 -17.33
CA TYR A 241 2.55 -15.75 -18.50
C TYR A 241 2.64 -14.23 -18.43
N THR A 242 3.03 -13.60 -19.53
CA THR A 242 3.15 -12.14 -19.60
C THR A 242 2.48 -11.56 -20.83
N ALA A 243 1.74 -10.46 -20.65
CA ALA A 243 1.33 -9.61 -21.76
C ALA A 243 2.54 -8.77 -22.16
N THR A 244 3.00 -8.93 -23.40
CA THR A 244 4.23 -8.32 -23.89
C THR A 244 3.96 -7.52 -25.16
N SER A 245 4.54 -6.33 -25.24
CA SER A 245 4.61 -5.53 -26.45
C SER A 245 6.02 -5.50 -27.02
N VAL A 246 6.14 -5.40 -28.34
CA VAL A 246 7.38 -5.07 -29.05
C VAL A 246 7.10 -3.87 -29.95
N GLY A 247 7.45 -2.66 -29.51
CA GLY A 247 7.00 -1.44 -30.18
C GLY A 247 5.58 -1.04 -29.75
N ILE A 248 4.97 -0.11 -30.49
CA ILE A 248 3.67 0.48 -30.12
C ILE A 248 2.50 -0.48 -30.43
N ASP A 249 2.60 -1.29 -31.50
CA ASP A 249 1.44 -2.00 -32.08
C ASP A 249 1.66 -3.51 -32.27
N LYS A 250 2.58 -4.15 -31.53
CA LYS A 250 2.79 -5.60 -31.62
C LYS A 250 2.69 -6.23 -30.25
N HIS A 251 1.46 -6.56 -29.88
CA HIS A 251 1.15 -7.25 -28.64
C HIS A 251 1.13 -8.78 -28.85
N PHE A 252 1.64 -9.52 -27.87
CA PHE A 252 1.55 -10.96 -27.80
C PHE A 252 1.62 -11.41 -26.34
N ILE A 253 1.33 -12.68 -26.10
CA ILE A 253 1.45 -13.27 -24.77
C ILE A 253 2.64 -14.22 -24.78
N ALA A 254 3.57 -14.02 -23.84
CA ALA A 254 4.71 -14.91 -23.67
C ALA A 254 4.42 -15.90 -22.54
N GLU A 255 4.67 -17.19 -22.80
CA GLU A 255 4.87 -18.18 -21.75
C GLU A 255 6.37 -18.34 -21.52
N TRP A 256 6.80 -18.04 -20.31
CA TRP A 256 8.18 -18.20 -19.85
C TRP A 256 8.31 -19.52 -19.12
N ASP A 257 9.38 -20.25 -19.43
CA ASP A 257 9.89 -21.30 -18.57
C ASP A 257 10.83 -20.67 -17.55
N LEU A 258 10.41 -20.65 -16.29
CA LEU A 258 11.18 -20.11 -15.19
C LEU A 258 12.36 -21.01 -14.81
N VAL A 259 12.46 -22.26 -15.27
CA VAL A 259 13.69 -23.02 -15.05
C VAL A 259 14.81 -22.47 -15.92
N SER A 260 14.58 -22.39 -17.24
CA SER A 260 15.56 -21.86 -18.20
C SER A 260 15.67 -20.33 -18.20
N GLY A 261 14.62 -19.62 -17.78
CA GLY A 261 14.49 -18.17 -17.91
C GLY A 261 14.17 -17.70 -19.34
N ALA A 262 13.79 -18.62 -20.24
CA ALA A 262 13.52 -18.31 -21.64
C ALA A 262 12.01 -18.34 -21.96
N ILE A 263 11.62 -17.68 -23.05
CA ILE A 263 10.26 -17.79 -23.59
C ILE A 263 10.11 -19.17 -24.23
N ALA A 264 9.25 -20.00 -23.63
CA ALA A 264 8.90 -21.32 -24.13
C ALA A 264 7.91 -21.25 -25.30
N ARG A 265 6.89 -20.37 -25.19
CA ARG A 265 5.87 -20.18 -26.22
C ARG A 265 5.48 -18.71 -26.38
N LYS A 266 5.09 -18.33 -27.59
CA LYS A 266 4.48 -17.02 -27.89
C LYS A 266 3.09 -17.25 -28.47
N PHE A 267 2.07 -16.69 -27.83
CA PHE A 267 0.71 -16.71 -28.34
C PHE A 267 0.42 -15.39 -29.04
N GLN A 268 0.14 -15.48 -30.34
CA GLN A 268 -0.23 -14.32 -31.13
C GLN A 268 -1.70 -13.98 -30.87
N VAL A 269 -1.98 -12.74 -30.45
CA VAL A 269 -3.36 -12.26 -30.36
C VAL A 269 -3.90 -11.95 -31.77
N PRO A 270 -5.23 -12.09 -32.02
CA PRO A 270 -5.81 -11.97 -33.36
C PRO A 270 -5.53 -10.61 -34.01
N ASP A 271 -5.61 -9.55 -33.22
CA ASP A 271 -5.29 -8.19 -33.64
C ASP A 271 -4.10 -7.69 -32.82
N PRO A 272 -2.87 -7.74 -33.36
CA PRO A 272 -1.66 -7.37 -32.64
C PRO A 272 -1.59 -5.89 -32.32
N THR A 273 -2.41 -5.03 -32.96
CA THR A 273 -2.43 -3.59 -32.69
C THR A 273 -3.29 -3.23 -31.48
N ASN A 274 -4.13 -4.14 -31.01
CA ASN A 274 -4.94 -3.93 -29.81
C ASN A 274 -4.11 -4.21 -28.56
N SER A 275 -4.00 -3.23 -27.67
CA SER A 275 -3.34 -3.42 -26.38
C SER A 275 -4.03 -4.52 -25.59
N ILE A 276 -3.24 -5.34 -24.91
CA ILE A 276 -3.73 -6.28 -23.91
C ILE A 276 -3.80 -5.50 -22.60
N ASN A 277 -4.96 -5.31 -22.01
CA ASN A 277 -5.05 -4.50 -20.78
C ASN A 277 -4.92 -5.37 -19.53
N ASP A 278 -5.54 -6.55 -19.55
CA ASP A 278 -5.47 -7.47 -18.42
C ASP A 278 -5.61 -8.93 -18.87
N MET A 279 -5.16 -9.85 -18.02
CA MET A 279 -5.26 -11.29 -18.25
C MET A 279 -5.72 -12.00 -16.98
N ALA A 280 -6.32 -13.17 -17.12
CA ALA A 280 -6.62 -14.04 -15.98
C ALA A 280 -6.53 -15.51 -16.35
N LEU A 281 -5.94 -16.30 -15.46
CA LEU A 281 -5.98 -17.75 -15.58
C LEU A 281 -7.35 -18.24 -15.14
N GLY A 282 -7.92 -19.19 -15.89
CA GLY A 282 -9.08 -19.93 -15.42
C GLY A 282 -8.74 -20.72 -14.16
N ASN A 283 -9.75 -21.05 -13.36
CA ASN A 283 -9.57 -21.82 -12.13
C ASN A 283 -8.98 -23.22 -12.36
N ASP A 284 -9.12 -23.77 -13.57
CA ASP A 284 -8.50 -25.03 -13.99
C ASP A 284 -7.06 -24.86 -14.49
N GLU A 285 -6.59 -23.61 -14.64
CA GLU A 285 -5.29 -23.21 -15.18
C GLU A 285 -4.94 -23.80 -16.56
N THR A 286 -5.95 -24.31 -17.27
CA THR A 286 -5.83 -24.79 -18.65
C THR A 286 -6.19 -23.70 -19.66
N ARG A 287 -6.76 -22.59 -19.20
CA ARG A 287 -7.25 -21.49 -20.03
C ARG A 287 -6.67 -20.16 -19.55
N LEU A 288 -6.38 -19.29 -20.51
CA LEU A 288 -6.01 -17.90 -20.29
C LEU A 288 -7.05 -17.00 -20.94
N PHE A 289 -7.63 -16.12 -20.14
CA PHE A 289 -8.58 -15.09 -20.53
C PHE A 289 -7.84 -13.77 -20.69
N VAL A 290 -8.13 -13.03 -21.75
CA VAL A 290 -7.36 -11.83 -22.11
C VAL A 290 -8.33 -10.73 -22.54
N GLY A 291 -8.26 -9.60 -21.84
CA GLY A 291 -8.99 -8.39 -22.20
C GLY A 291 -8.12 -7.49 -23.07
N GLN A 292 -8.70 -6.97 -24.15
CA GLN A 292 -8.03 -6.08 -25.08
C GLN A 292 -8.80 -4.76 -25.24
N ASP A 293 -8.17 -3.81 -25.93
CA ASP A 293 -8.82 -2.57 -26.36
C ASP A 293 -10.07 -2.82 -27.21
N TYR A 294 -10.92 -1.80 -27.26
CA TYR A 294 -12.17 -1.79 -28.04
C TYR A 294 -13.16 -2.90 -27.68
N GLY A 295 -13.08 -3.39 -26.43
CA GLY A 295 -14.01 -4.38 -25.91
C GLY A 295 -13.76 -5.79 -26.43
N GLN A 296 -12.61 -6.07 -27.05
CA GLN A 296 -12.31 -7.43 -27.50
C GLN A 296 -11.84 -8.30 -26.34
N PHE A 297 -12.38 -9.52 -26.30
CA PHE A 297 -12.01 -10.54 -25.33
C PHE A 297 -11.63 -11.84 -26.04
N ILE A 298 -10.53 -12.47 -25.61
CA ILE A 298 -10.10 -13.76 -26.17
C ILE A 298 -9.85 -14.80 -25.07
N GLU A 299 -10.07 -16.06 -25.42
CA GLU A 299 -9.68 -17.24 -24.62
C GLU A 299 -8.63 -18.03 -25.39
N ILE A 300 -7.56 -18.37 -24.68
CA ILE A 300 -6.48 -19.24 -25.17
C ILE A 300 -6.52 -20.52 -24.34
N ASP A 301 -6.60 -21.66 -25.02
CA ASP A 301 -6.35 -22.96 -24.39
C ASP A 301 -4.84 -23.14 -24.27
N LEU A 302 -4.35 -23.21 -23.04
CA LEU A 302 -2.93 -23.26 -22.71
C LEU A 302 -2.31 -24.61 -23.08
N ASN A 303 -3.08 -25.67 -23.24
CA ASN A 303 -2.56 -26.98 -23.65
C ASN A 303 -2.15 -26.97 -25.14
N SER A 304 -3.06 -26.52 -26.00
CA SER A 304 -2.88 -26.44 -27.45
C SER A 304 -2.21 -25.15 -27.92
N GLY A 305 -2.27 -24.09 -27.11
CA GLY A 305 -1.84 -22.74 -27.44
C GLY A 305 -2.71 -22.03 -28.48
N ARG A 306 -3.92 -22.53 -28.72
CA ARG A 306 -4.84 -21.96 -29.71
C ARG A 306 -5.84 -21.03 -29.04
N ILE A 307 -6.20 -19.98 -29.76
CA ILE A 307 -7.35 -19.16 -29.42
C ILE A 307 -8.60 -20.00 -29.68
N VAL A 308 -9.37 -20.27 -28.63
CA VAL A 308 -10.56 -21.13 -28.69
C VAL A 308 -11.82 -20.29 -28.87
N LYS A 309 -11.82 -19.06 -28.36
CA LYS A 309 -12.98 -18.17 -28.46
C LYS A 309 -12.57 -16.71 -28.53
N ARG A 310 -13.34 -15.95 -29.30
CA ARG A 310 -13.29 -14.49 -29.40
C ARG A 310 -14.69 -13.93 -29.16
N VAL A 311 -14.78 -12.90 -28.34
CA VAL A 311 -16.01 -12.16 -28.08
C VAL A 311 -15.70 -10.69 -28.26
N ASP A 312 -16.36 -10.04 -29.22
CA ASP A 312 -16.29 -8.60 -29.38
C ASP A 312 -17.42 -8.00 -28.54
N THR A 313 -17.07 -7.41 -27.39
CA THR A 313 -18.02 -6.72 -26.53
C THR A 313 -18.15 -5.29 -27.04
N TYR A 314 -19.37 -4.86 -27.36
CA TYR A 314 -19.60 -3.46 -27.68
C TYR A 314 -19.53 -2.67 -26.37
N THR A 315 -18.38 -2.04 -26.06
CA THR A 315 -18.22 -0.67 -25.54
C THR A 315 -16.90 -0.46 -24.78
N GLY A 316 -16.06 0.46 -25.27
CA GLY A 316 -14.95 1.07 -24.51
C GLY A 316 -13.76 0.14 -24.20
N PHE A 317 -12.89 0.59 -23.29
CA PHE A 317 -11.74 -0.18 -22.82
C PHE A 317 -12.14 -1.20 -21.74
N VAL A 318 -11.65 -2.43 -21.85
CA VAL A 318 -11.72 -3.43 -20.78
C VAL A 318 -10.46 -3.25 -19.92
N HIS A 319 -10.63 -2.89 -18.66
CA HIS A 319 -9.51 -2.63 -17.74
C HIS A 319 -9.17 -3.81 -16.84
N GLY A 320 -10.13 -4.70 -16.56
CA GLY A 320 -9.92 -5.86 -15.71
C GLY A 320 -10.75 -7.06 -16.12
N VAL A 321 -10.19 -8.27 -15.96
CA VAL A 321 -10.81 -9.54 -16.32
C VAL A 321 -10.74 -10.52 -15.14
N PHE A 322 -11.89 -11.02 -14.69
CA PHE A 322 -11.97 -11.89 -13.51
C PHE A 322 -12.88 -13.10 -13.74
N PRO A 323 -12.34 -14.34 -13.80
CA PRO A 323 -13.14 -15.56 -13.93
C PRO A 323 -13.75 -16.00 -12.60
N VAL A 324 -14.97 -16.56 -12.64
CA VAL A 324 -15.73 -16.96 -11.44
C VAL A 324 -16.38 -18.33 -11.58
N GLY A 325 -16.26 -19.12 -10.51
CA GLY A 325 -16.94 -20.40 -10.34
C GLY A 325 -16.16 -21.61 -10.86
N GLN A 326 -16.59 -22.81 -10.41
CA GLN A 326 -16.12 -24.09 -10.92
C GLN A 326 -17.33 -24.92 -11.40
N PRO A 327 -17.37 -25.33 -12.68
CA PRO A 327 -16.51 -24.82 -13.77
C PRO A 327 -16.76 -23.32 -14.01
N VAL A 328 -15.82 -22.62 -14.67
CA VAL A 328 -15.95 -21.17 -14.92
C VAL A 328 -17.20 -20.91 -15.77
N HIS A 329 -18.28 -20.50 -15.11
CA HIS A 329 -19.56 -20.22 -15.74
C HIS A 329 -19.72 -18.75 -16.06
N HIS A 330 -19.08 -17.89 -15.26
CA HIS A 330 -19.23 -16.45 -15.34
C HIS A 330 -17.87 -15.75 -15.40
N LEU A 331 -17.79 -14.70 -16.21
CA LEU A 331 -16.64 -13.82 -16.32
C LEU A 331 -17.09 -12.39 -16.02
N TYR A 332 -16.26 -11.65 -15.28
CA TYR A 332 -16.49 -10.25 -14.97
C TYR A 332 -15.49 -9.39 -15.71
N THR A 333 -15.99 -8.35 -16.38
CA THR A 333 -15.15 -7.35 -17.03
C THR A 333 -15.47 -5.98 -16.46
N GLY A 334 -14.44 -5.24 -16.06
CA GLY A 334 -14.52 -3.83 -15.65
C GLY A 334 -14.16 -2.91 -16.81
N GLY A 335 -14.92 -1.84 -17.01
CA GLY A 335 -14.70 -0.87 -18.09
C GLY A 335 -15.31 0.51 -17.80
N GLU A 336 -15.21 1.42 -18.75
CA GLU A 336 -15.76 2.79 -18.68
C GLU A 336 -17.28 2.86 -18.41
N LYS A 337 -18.02 1.79 -18.71
CA LYS A 337 -19.49 1.72 -18.58
C LYS A 337 -19.97 0.87 -17.41
N GLY A 338 -19.07 0.58 -16.48
CA GLY A 338 -19.30 -0.26 -15.32
C GLY A 338 -18.86 -1.71 -15.53
N GLY A 339 -19.37 -2.59 -14.69
CA GLY A 339 -19.00 -4.00 -14.63
C GLY A 339 -20.01 -4.83 -15.39
N LEU A 340 -19.54 -5.85 -16.11
CA LEU A 340 -20.40 -6.76 -16.86
C LEU A 340 -20.14 -8.20 -16.43
N GLU A 341 -21.20 -8.97 -16.25
CA GLU A 341 -21.12 -10.42 -16.09
C GLU A 341 -21.48 -11.08 -17.42
N TRP A 342 -20.69 -12.07 -17.81
CA TRP A 342 -20.86 -12.83 -19.02
C TRP A 342 -21.00 -14.30 -18.68
N GLN A 343 -22.02 -14.97 -19.23
CA GLN A 343 -22.05 -16.43 -19.20
C GLN A 343 -21.08 -16.97 -20.24
N TRP A 344 -20.04 -17.63 -19.76
CA TRP A 344 -18.90 -18.00 -20.59
C TRP A 344 -19.27 -18.97 -21.71
N SER A 345 -20.02 -20.03 -21.38
CA SER A 345 -20.41 -21.06 -22.35
C SER A 345 -21.13 -20.48 -23.58
N THR A 346 -21.96 -19.45 -23.37
CA THR A 346 -22.78 -18.84 -24.43
C THR A 346 -22.18 -17.56 -25.00
N GLY A 347 -21.23 -16.92 -24.31
CA GLY A 347 -20.71 -15.60 -24.66
C GLY A 347 -21.74 -14.48 -24.52
N LYS A 348 -22.85 -14.73 -23.82
CA LYS A 348 -23.91 -13.74 -23.62
C LYS A 348 -23.70 -12.98 -22.33
N GLN A 349 -23.94 -11.68 -22.38
CA GLN A 349 -24.04 -10.85 -21.18
C GLN A 349 -25.22 -11.32 -20.32
N THR A 350 -24.99 -11.58 -19.04
CA THR A 350 -26.04 -11.97 -18.08
C THR A 350 -26.44 -10.84 -17.16
N LYS A 351 -25.49 -10.02 -16.70
CA LYS A 351 -25.76 -8.91 -15.78
C LYS A 351 -24.91 -7.68 -16.10
N LYS A 352 -25.37 -6.54 -15.58
CA LYS A 352 -24.66 -5.27 -15.60
C LYS A 352 -24.66 -4.66 -14.20
N PHE A 353 -23.47 -4.31 -13.72
CA PHE A 353 -23.24 -3.62 -12.45
C PHE A 353 -23.03 -2.15 -12.74
N VAL A 354 -24.05 -1.36 -12.40
CA VAL A 354 -24.05 0.09 -12.64
C VAL A 354 -23.72 0.80 -11.34
N TYR A 355 -22.81 1.78 -11.43
CA TYR A 355 -22.50 2.68 -10.33
C TYR A 355 -23.70 3.60 -10.01
N PRO A 356 -24.07 3.78 -8.73
CA PRO A 356 -25.33 4.45 -8.35
C PRO A 356 -25.28 5.99 -8.33
N GLY A 357 -24.16 6.64 -8.68
CA GLY A 357 -24.01 8.10 -8.58
C GLY A 357 -24.69 8.93 -9.68
N ASN A 358 -25.01 10.18 -9.35
CA ASN A 358 -25.73 11.13 -10.21
C ASN A 358 -24.77 11.98 -11.06
N GLY A 359 -24.48 11.55 -12.29
CA GLY A 359 -24.10 12.47 -13.36
C GLY A 359 -22.80 12.21 -14.13
N ARG A 360 -22.96 12.11 -15.45
CA ARG A 360 -22.08 12.45 -16.59
C ARG A 360 -20.68 11.86 -16.74
N GLU A 361 -20.05 11.22 -15.76
CA GLU A 361 -18.69 10.70 -15.96
C GLU A 361 -18.63 9.17 -15.86
N ALA A 362 -17.95 8.60 -16.84
CA ALA A 362 -17.71 7.18 -17.01
C ALA A 362 -16.85 6.69 -15.85
N ASN A 363 -17.46 6.28 -14.74
CA ASN A 363 -16.71 5.74 -13.61
C ASN A 363 -16.06 4.42 -14.05
N ILE A 364 -14.81 4.52 -14.44
CA ILE A 364 -13.98 3.42 -14.91
C ILE A 364 -13.70 2.51 -13.73
N PHE A 365 -14.13 1.25 -13.82
CA PHE A 365 -13.64 0.21 -12.92
C PHE A 365 -12.26 -0.22 -13.42
N HIS A 366 -11.22 0.40 -12.85
CA HIS A 366 -9.82 0.04 -13.16
C HIS A 366 -9.48 -1.34 -12.63
N SER A 367 -10.00 -1.69 -11.46
CA SER A 367 -9.83 -3.01 -10.86
C SER A 367 -11.07 -3.46 -10.11
N ALA A 368 -11.27 -4.78 -10.09
CA ALA A 368 -12.30 -5.42 -9.29
C ALA A 368 -11.73 -6.68 -8.61
N ALA A 369 -12.24 -6.97 -7.42
CA ALA A 369 -11.91 -8.17 -6.69
C ALA A 369 -13.20 -8.85 -6.23
N LEU A 370 -13.14 -10.17 -6.08
CA LEU A 370 -14.31 -10.99 -5.76
C LEU A 370 -14.10 -11.69 -4.42
N SER A 371 -15.18 -11.84 -3.67
CA SER A 371 -15.24 -12.66 -2.47
C SER A 371 -16.58 -13.36 -2.42
N MET A 372 -16.59 -14.68 -2.65
CA MET A 372 -17.77 -15.55 -2.58
C MET A 372 -19.01 -15.00 -3.34
N ASP A 373 -19.86 -14.23 -2.68
CA ASP A 373 -21.11 -13.67 -3.18
C ASP A 373 -21.05 -12.15 -3.47
N LYS A 374 -19.90 -11.52 -3.23
CA LYS A 374 -19.68 -10.09 -3.39
C LYS A 374 -18.61 -9.76 -4.43
N MET A 375 -18.84 -8.65 -5.13
CA MET A 375 -17.87 -7.99 -6.00
C MET A 375 -17.51 -6.64 -5.41
N TYR A 376 -16.22 -6.33 -5.40
CA TYR A 376 -15.66 -5.05 -4.99
C TYR A 376 -15.02 -4.40 -6.20
N ALA A 377 -15.31 -3.13 -6.46
CA ALA A 377 -14.63 -2.39 -7.51
C ALA A 377 -14.23 -0.99 -7.04
N GLY A 378 -13.05 -0.57 -7.47
CA GLY A 378 -12.50 0.75 -7.22
C GLY A 378 -12.94 1.70 -8.32
N THR A 379 -13.29 2.92 -7.94
CA THR A 379 -13.59 3.99 -8.89
C THR A 379 -12.39 4.92 -8.99
N PHE A 380 -12.03 5.30 -10.23
CA PHE A 380 -10.93 6.21 -10.47
C PHE A 380 -11.28 7.63 -10.01
N GLU A 381 -12.32 8.24 -10.59
CA GLU A 381 -12.63 9.65 -10.35
C GLU A 381 -13.22 9.93 -8.97
N ALA A 382 -14.19 9.11 -8.54
CA ALA A 382 -14.83 9.26 -7.24
C ALA A 382 -13.96 8.77 -6.07
N GLY A 383 -12.95 7.94 -6.35
CA GLY A 383 -12.09 7.33 -5.34
C GLY A 383 -12.79 6.30 -4.45
N GLU A 384 -14.07 6.01 -4.64
CA GLU A 384 -14.83 5.11 -3.78
C GLU A 384 -14.56 3.64 -4.11
N ILE A 385 -14.69 2.78 -3.09
CA ILE A 385 -14.81 1.34 -3.28
C ILE A 385 -16.29 0.98 -3.13
N ILE A 386 -16.81 0.24 -4.09
CA ILE A 386 -18.22 -0.13 -4.12
C ILE A 386 -18.32 -1.65 -4.01
N GLU A 387 -19.22 -2.09 -3.14
CA GLU A 387 -19.57 -3.49 -2.95
C GLU A 387 -20.90 -3.78 -3.63
N TRP A 388 -20.92 -4.82 -4.47
CA TRP A 388 -22.13 -5.37 -5.06
C TRP A 388 -22.38 -6.77 -4.57
N ASP A 389 -23.66 -7.08 -4.41
CA ASP A 389 -24.14 -8.45 -4.37
C ASP A 389 -24.16 -9.04 -5.78
N ILE A 390 -23.43 -10.14 -5.99
CA ILE A 390 -23.30 -10.79 -7.29
C ILE A 390 -24.64 -11.33 -7.78
N ALA A 391 -25.43 -11.93 -6.89
CA ALA A 391 -26.69 -12.56 -7.26
C ALA A 391 -27.71 -11.54 -7.81
N THR A 392 -27.82 -10.39 -7.14
CA THR A 392 -28.83 -9.37 -7.42
C THR A 392 -28.31 -8.20 -8.27
N ALA A 393 -27.00 -8.07 -8.46
CA ALA A 393 -26.33 -6.92 -9.07
C ALA A 393 -26.66 -5.57 -8.41
N LYS A 394 -27.02 -5.60 -7.12
CA LYS A 394 -27.31 -4.39 -6.34
C LYS A 394 -26.10 -3.99 -5.50
N VAL A 395 -25.89 -2.68 -5.39
CA VAL A 395 -24.93 -2.12 -4.45
C VAL A 395 -25.38 -2.43 -3.03
N THR A 396 -24.52 -3.03 -2.24
CA THR A 396 -24.77 -3.34 -0.83
C THR A 396 -24.11 -2.31 0.09
N ARG A 397 -22.88 -1.88 -0.25
CA ARG A 397 -22.11 -0.93 0.55
C ARG A 397 -21.21 -0.05 -0.32
N THR A 398 -20.87 1.12 0.20
CA THR A 398 -19.86 2.02 -0.37
C THR A 398 -18.89 2.43 0.73
N PHE A 399 -17.60 2.20 0.49
CA PHE A 399 -16.54 2.60 1.40
C PHE A 399 -16.05 3.99 1.00
N LYS A 400 -16.28 4.99 1.86
CA LYS A 400 -15.99 6.41 1.62
C LYS A 400 -15.01 6.93 2.67
N ASP A 401 -13.72 6.83 2.39
CA ASP A 401 -12.67 7.51 3.17
C ASP A 401 -11.48 7.95 2.29
N SER A 402 -11.62 7.76 0.99
CA SER A 402 -10.52 7.63 0.04
C SER A 402 -9.98 8.99 -0.38
N TRP A 403 -8.67 9.14 -0.21
CA TRP A 403 -7.95 10.38 -0.50
C TRP A 403 -7.46 10.47 -1.96
N GLY A 404 -8.10 9.74 -2.87
CA GLY A 404 -7.69 9.71 -4.27
C GLY A 404 -8.29 8.59 -5.09
N THR A 405 -7.77 8.47 -6.31
CA THR A 405 -8.10 7.41 -7.27
C THR A 405 -7.83 6.04 -6.66
N ILE A 406 -8.72 5.07 -6.90
CA ILE A 406 -8.42 3.66 -6.60
C ILE A 406 -7.78 3.04 -7.83
N ASP A 407 -6.50 2.69 -7.72
CA ASP A 407 -5.72 2.18 -8.85
C ASP A 407 -5.85 0.66 -8.98
N ASP A 408 -5.82 -0.07 -7.85
CA ASP A 408 -6.07 -1.51 -7.82
C ASP A 408 -6.64 -1.96 -6.45
N ILE A 409 -7.32 -3.11 -6.44
CA ILE A 409 -8.00 -3.70 -5.28
C ILE A 409 -7.71 -5.19 -5.22
N VAL A 410 -7.47 -5.68 -4.01
CA VAL A 410 -7.47 -7.11 -3.73
C VAL A 410 -8.24 -7.42 -2.47
N VAL A 411 -8.89 -8.58 -2.49
CA VAL A 411 -9.69 -9.08 -1.38
C VAL A 411 -9.11 -10.39 -0.88
N LEU A 412 -8.86 -10.44 0.43
CA LEU A 412 -8.69 -11.68 1.17
C LEU A 412 -10.06 -12.03 1.76
N GLY A 413 -10.75 -12.97 1.10
CA GLY A 413 -12.06 -13.45 1.53
C GLY A 413 -12.04 -14.16 2.89
N ALA A 414 -13.13 -14.82 3.23
CA ALA A 414 -13.25 -15.54 4.50
C ALA A 414 -12.10 -16.57 4.67
N PRO A 415 -11.50 -16.68 5.88
CA PRO A 415 -11.93 -16.04 7.13
C PRO A 415 -11.33 -14.65 7.38
N ALA A 416 -10.39 -14.16 6.56
CA ALA A 416 -9.71 -12.89 6.81
C ALA A 416 -10.66 -11.69 6.68
N ASN A 417 -11.52 -11.69 5.66
CA ASN A 417 -12.47 -10.62 5.35
C ASN A 417 -11.77 -9.24 5.29
N LEU A 418 -10.66 -9.16 4.56
CA LEU A 418 -9.89 -7.92 4.39
C LEU A 418 -9.88 -7.51 2.92
N LEU A 419 -9.92 -6.20 2.69
CA LEU A 419 -9.72 -5.60 1.38
C LEU A 419 -8.56 -4.62 1.44
N TYR A 420 -7.67 -4.69 0.45
CA TYR A 420 -6.56 -3.77 0.28
C TYR A 420 -6.79 -2.99 -1.01
N ALA A 421 -6.89 -1.68 -0.89
CA ALA A 421 -7.06 -0.77 -2.01
C ALA A 421 -5.88 0.18 -2.03
N GLY A 422 -5.17 0.29 -3.14
CA GLY A 422 -4.14 1.31 -3.24
C GLY A 422 -4.60 2.57 -3.92
N GLN A 423 -4.02 3.64 -3.42
CA GLN A 423 -4.41 5.01 -3.64
C GLN A 423 -3.14 5.83 -3.76
N ARG A 424 -2.61 6.01 -4.98
CA ARG A 424 -1.46 6.88 -5.31
C ARG A 424 -0.12 6.62 -4.61
N SER A 425 -0.03 6.71 -3.29
CA SER A 425 1.22 6.56 -2.52
C SER A 425 1.06 5.64 -1.30
N ARG A 426 -0.12 5.04 -1.15
CA ARG A 426 -0.50 4.22 0.00
C ARG A 426 -1.36 3.03 -0.41
N VAL A 427 -1.39 2.02 0.45
CA VAL A 427 -2.38 0.95 0.46
C VAL A 427 -3.23 1.09 1.71
N VAL A 428 -4.55 1.07 1.55
CA VAL A 428 -5.51 1.13 2.65
C VAL A 428 -6.11 -0.25 2.86
N GLU A 429 -6.03 -0.75 4.08
CA GLU A 429 -6.69 -2.00 4.50
C GLU A 429 -8.03 -1.70 5.14
N TRP A 430 -9.04 -2.43 4.68
CA TRP A 430 -10.41 -2.39 5.12
C TRP A 430 -10.82 -3.71 5.74
N ASP A 431 -11.56 -3.63 6.85
CA ASP A 431 -12.30 -4.75 7.39
C ASP A 431 -13.65 -4.84 6.65
N LEU A 432 -13.83 -5.94 5.89
CA LEU A 432 -15.05 -6.18 5.13
C LEU A 432 -16.23 -6.56 6.03
N THR A 433 -16.01 -7.00 7.26
CA THR A 433 -17.08 -7.31 8.21
C THR A 433 -17.70 -6.03 8.74
N THR A 434 -16.88 -5.11 9.25
CA THR A 434 -17.34 -3.86 9.86
C THR A 434 -17.57 -2.73 8.85
N GLY A 435 -16.91 -2.80 7.69
CA GLY A 435 -16.90 -1.72 6.72
C GLY A 435 -15.93 -0.58 7.06
N THR A 436 -15.05 -0.77 8.04
CA THR A 436 -14.16 0.28 8.55
C THR A 436 -12.73 0.11 8.09
N ARG A 437 -12.02 1.21 7.87
CA ARG A 437 -10.58 1.20 7.67
C ARG A 437 -9.86 0.65 8.90
N LYS A 438 -8.88 -0.22 8.67
CA LYS A 438 -8.07 -0.86 9.70
C LYS A 438 -6.64 -0.32 9.75
N ARG A 439 -5.95 -0.24 8.60
CA ARG A 439 -4.54 0.20 8.51
C ARG A 439 -4.25 0.95 7.21
N ILE A 440 -3.14 1.69 7.21
CA ILE A 440 -2.57 2.36 6.04
C ILE A 440 -1.10 1.95 5.92
N PHE A 441 -0.68 1.56 4.72
CA PHE A 441 0.69 1.21 4.38
C PHE A 441 1.23 2.25 3.41
N ASN A 442 2.30 2.95 3.79
CA ASN A 442 2.89 3.97 2.94
C ASN A 442 3.94 3.37 2.02
N VAL A 443 3.67 3.42 0.71
CA VAL A 443 4.50 2.77 -0.30
C VAL A 443 5.68 3.65 -0.70
N GLN A 444 5.53 4.97 -0.64
CA GLN A 444 6.58 5.92 -1.05
C GLN A 444 7.50 6.36 0.10
N GLU A 445 8.76 6.66 -0.20
CA GLU A 445 9.71 7.29 0.75
C GLU A 445 9.44 8.79 0.98
N PRO A 446 9.73 9.35 2.18
CA PRO A 446 9.62 10.77 2.43
C PRO A 446 10.54 11.60 1.52
N GLY A 447 10.01 12.63 0.86
CA GLY A 447 10.80 13.61 0.09
C GLY A 447 10.68 13.51 -1.44
N TYR A 448 10.02 12.49 -1.98
CA TYR A 448 9.60 12.48 -3.39
C TYR A 448 8.38 13.40 -3.59
N SER A 449 8.41 14.27 -4.61
CA SER A 449 7.32 15.22 -4.85
C SER A 449 6.19 14.58 -5.65
N LEU A 450 4.95 14.75 -5.16
CA LEU A 450 3.68 14.32 -5.76
C LEU A 450 3.35 14.90 -7.15
N ASP A 451 4.32 15.53 -7.83
CA ASP A 451 4.12 16.29 -9.07
C ASP A 451 4.40 15.46 -10.34
N ARG A 452 4.62 14.14 -10.20
CA ARG A 452 4.64 13.21 -11.31
C ARG A 452 3.47 12.24 -11.16
N ARG A 453 2.90 11.88 -12.31
CA ARG A 453 1.77 10.96 -12.46
C ARG A 453 2.18 9.55 -12.04
N GLU A 454 2.35 9.36 -10.74
CA GLU A 454 2.90 8.15 -10.15
C GLU A 454 1.73 7.21 -9.83
N ASN A 455 1.60 6.19 -10.67
CA ASN A 455 0.62 5.12 -10.52
C ASN A 455 1.16 4.12 -9.49
N VAL A 456 0.40 3.84 -8.43
CA VAL A 456 0.62 2.64 -7.63
C VAL A 456 -0.03 1.47 -8.37
N TYR A 457 0.78 0.61 -8.96
CA TYR A 457 0.31 -0.68 -9.46
C TYR A 457 0.30 -1.67 -8.30
N LEU A 458 -0.87 -1.88 -7.69
CA LEU A 458 -0.93 -2.89 -6.65
C LEU A 458 -0.77 -4.28 -7.28
N ALA A 459 -0.07 -5.13 -6.54
CA ALA A 459 -0.44 -6.52 -6.47
C ALA A 459 -0.39 -6.88 -4.99
N VAL A 460 -1.55 -6.83 -4.36
CA VAL A 460 -1.69 -7.47 -3.05
C VAL A 460 -1.78 -8.96 -3.33
N LEU A 461 -0.91 -9.75 -2.72
CA LEU A 461 -0.96 -11.20 -2.79
C LEU A 461 -0.83 -11.77 -1.38
N GLY A 462 -1.88 -12.48 -0.94
CA GLY A 462 -1.73 -13.59 -0.01
C GLY A 462 -2.40 -14.81 -0.65
N PRO A 463 -1.81 -16.04 -0.64
CA PRO A 463 -0.71 -16.54 0.20
C PRO A 463 0.51 -17.04 -0.61
N PRO A 464 1.74 -16.90 -0.09
CA PRO A 464 2.17 -17.56 1.14
C PRO A 464 2.32 -16.56 2.31
N ASP A 465 2.24 -17.04 3.54
CA ASP A 465 2.91 -16.42 4.69
C ASP A 465 2.45 -15.03 5.18
N ASN A 466 1.24 -14.58 4.83
CA ASN A 466 0.63 -13.38 5.42
C ASN A 466 1.44 -12.08 5.17
N ARG A 467 1.77 -11.83 3.90
CA ARG A 467 2.54 -10.65 3.45
C ARG A 467 1.72 -9.79 2.48
N LEU A 468 2.02 -8.49 2.44
CA LEU A 468 1.52 -7.53 1.46
C LEU A 468 2.71 -7.03 0.64
N TYR A 469 2.57 -6.99 -0.68
CA TYR A 469 3.55 -6.35 -1.56
C TYR A 469 2.89 -5.17 -2.26
N ALA A 470 3.59 -4.04 -2.40
CA ALA A 470 3.10 -2.92 -3.18
C ALA A 470 4.28 -2.18 -3.82
N VAL A 471 4.03 -1.59 -4.99
CA VAL A 471 5.01 -0.77 -5.71
C VAL A 471 4.68 0.70 -5.54
N SER A 472 5.71 1.53 -5.52
CA SER A 472 5.59 2.97 -5.49
C SER A 472 6.12 3.59 -6.79
N GLY A 473 5.75 4.86 -7.04
CA GLY A 473 6.27 5.65 -8.15
C GLY A 473 7.77 5.92 -8.09
N ASP A 474 8.43 5.65 -6.95
CA ASP A 474 9.89 5.66 -6.80
C ASP A 474 10.57 4.37 -7.35
N HIS A 475 9.82 3.52 -8.06
CA HIS A 475 10.29 2.27 -8.66
C HIS A 475 10.72 1.20 -7.65
N ILE A 476 10.29 1.34 -6.40
CA ILE A 476 10.60 0.42 -5.31
C ILE A 476 9.40 -0.48 -5.02
N ILE A 477 9.69 -1.74 -4.68
CA ILE A 477 8.69 -2.66 -4.11
C ILE A 477 8.90 -2.72 -2.60
N LYS A 478 7.82 -2.64 -1.84
CA LYS A 478 7.83 -2.82 -0.40
C LYS A 478 7.01 -4.04 -0.01
N GLU A 479 7.50 -4.79 0.98
CA GLU A 479 6.81 -5.92 1.59
C GLU A 479 6.45 -5.59 3.03
N TRP A 480 5.19 -5.79 3.40
CA TRP A 480 4.74 -5.70 4.79
C TRP A 480 4.26 -7.04 5.32
N SER A 481 4.37 -7.23 6.62
CA SER A 481 3.68 -8.29 7.34
C SER A 481 2.22 -7.88 7.56
N LEU A 482 1.29 -8.76 7.20
CA LEU A 482 -0.12 -8.55 7.48
C LEU A 482 -0.48 -8.82 8.95
N ASP A 483 0.32 -9.61 9.68
CA ASP A 483 0.11 -9.85 11.12
C ASP A 483 0.22 -8.55 11.91
N ASN A 484 1.34 -7.85 11.74
CA ASN A 484 1.69 -6.71 12.58
C ASN A 484 1.82 -5.39 11.81
N GLY A 485 1.61 -5.36 10.50
CA GLY A 485 1.64 -4.16 9.69
C GLY A 485 3.05 -3.61 9.38
N LEU A 486 4.11 -4.33 9.78
CA LEU A 486 5.48 -3.85 9.66
C LEU A 486 6.03 -4.00 8.27
N LEU A 487 6.81 -3.01 7.82
CA LEU A 487 7.66 -3.14 6.64
C LEU A 487 8.75 -4.18 6.96
N VAL A 488 8.83 -5.20 6.11
CA VAL A 488 9.74 -6.35 6.24
C VAL A 488 10.93 -6.18 5.31
N ARG A 489 10.68 -5.85 4.05
CA ARG A 489 11.71 -5.72 3.02
C ARG A 489 11.40 -4.61 2.04
N THR A 490 12.48 -4.11 1.44
CA THR A 490 12.44 -3.16 0.34
C THR A 490 13.25 -3.74 -0.82
N PHE A 491 12.63 -3.87 -1.99
CA PHE A 491 13.26 -4.41 -3.19
C PHE A 491 13.62 -3.23 -4.08
N VAL A 492 14.91 -2.94 -4.16
CA VAL A 492 15.45 -1.84 -4.97
C VAL A 492 16.17 -2.44 -6.16
N GLY A 493 15.92 -1.90 -7.34
CA GLY A 493 16.73 -2.21 -8.50
C GLY A 493 16.16 -1.70 -9.82
N HIS A 494 14.83 -1.61 -9.94
CA HIS A 494 14.22 -0.96 -11.10
C HIS A 494 14.59 0.52 -11.12
N SER A 495 14.88 1.02 -12.31
CA SER A 495 15.17 2.42 -12.65
C SER A 495 13.99 3.11 -13.36
N GLU A 496 12.98 2.36 -13.78
CA GLU A 496 11.72 2.87 -14.35
C GLU A 496 10.50 2.19 -13.71
N ASP A 497 9.31 2.74 -13.96
CA ASP A 497 8.04 2.32 -13.36
C ASP A 497 7.80 0.81 -13.43
N ILE A 498 7.42 0.24 -12.30
CA ILE A 498 7.01 -1.15 -12.19
C ILE A 498 5.55 -1.24 -12.63
N LEU A 499 5.27 -2.04 -13.65
CA LEU A 499 3.97 -2.15 -14.29
C LEU A 499 3.10 -3.27 -13.73
N ALA A 500 3.71 -4.36 -13.26
CA ALA A 500 3.00 -5.47 -12.64
C ALA A 500 3.88 -6.26 -11.68
N LEU A 501 3.21 -6.89 -10.73
CA LEU A 501 3.79 -7.80 -9.74
C LEU A 501 3.01 -9.12 -9.70
N THR A 502 3.71 -10.21 -9.39
CA THR A 502 3.10 -11.49 -9.05
C THR A 502 4.02 -12.27 -8.12
N VAL A 503 3.47 -13.13 -7.26
CA VAL A 503 4.24 -13.88 -6.26
C VAL A 503 3.82 -15.34 -6.27
N VAL A 504 4.77 -16.20 -5.95
CA VAL A 504 4.58 -17.63 -5.78
C VAL A 504 5.02 -18.05 -4.40
N GLY A 505 4.20 -18.89 -3.79
CA GLY A 505 4.33 -19.33 -2.43
C GLY A 505 5.34 -20.42 -2.14
N SER A 506 5.21 -21.01 -0.96
CA SER A 506 5.93 -22.22 -0.60
C SER A 506 5.70 -23.30 -1.67
N PRO A 507 6.76 -24.04 -2.07
CA PRO A 507 8.11 -24.01 -1.52
C PRO A 507 9.07 -23.01 -2.20
N MET A 508 8.66 -22.34 -3.28
CA MET A 508 9.59 -21.55 -4.11
C MET A 508 9.89 -20.16 -3.55
N TYR A 509 8.92 -19.49 -2.91
CA TYR A 509 9.07 -18.14 -2.35
C TYR A 509 9.73 -17.16 -3.33
N ARG A 510 9.01 -16.83 -4.41
CA ARG A 510 9.46 -15.91 -5.46
C ARG A 510 8.49 -14.78 -5.69
N MET A 511 9.01 -13.61 -6.00
CA MET A 511 8.25 -12.49 -6.55
C MET A 511 8.80 -12.13 -7.92
N TYR A 512 7.91 -11.83 -8.87
CA TYR A 512 8.25 -11.34 -10.19
C TYR A 512 7.67 -9.94 -10.38
N SER A 513 8.47 -9.06 -10.94
CA SER A 513 8.09 -7.67 -11.20
C SER A 513 8.49 -7.29 -12.62
N SER A 514 7.60 -6.66 -13.37
CA SER A 514 7.91 -6.17 -14.72
C SER A 514 7.96 -4.64 -14.74
N SER A 515 8.84 -4.07 -15.56
CA SER A 515 9.07 -2.61 -15.62
C SER A 515 8.89 -2.06 -17.04
N GLN A 516 8.69 -0.73 -17.14
CA GLN A 516 8.80 0.01 -18.40
C GLN A 516 10.18 -0.13 -19.08
N GLU A 517 11.21 -0.56 -18.34
CA GLU A 517 12.52 -0.99 -18.89
C GLU A 517 12.43 -2.15 -19.87
N GLY A 518 11.33 -2.91 -19.84
CA GLY A 518 11.14 -4.10 -20.66
C GLY A 518 11.73 -5.39 -20.09
N ASP A 519 12.22 -5.34 -18.86
CA ASP A 519 12.69 -6.52 -18.14
C ASP A 519 11.68 -7.04 -17.11
N ILE A 520 11.87 -8.30 -16.71
CA ILE A 520 11.16 -8.91 -15.59
C ILE A 520 12.22 -9.32 -14.59
N ARG A 521 12.07 -8.90 -13.33
CA ARG A 521 12.98 -9.25 -12.25
C ARG A 521 12.37 -10.29 -11.34
N GLU A 522 13.16 -11.30 -11.02
CA GLU A 522 12.84 -12.34 -10.04
C GLU A 522 13.53 -12.03 -8.72
N TRP A 523 12.76 -11.98 -7.64
CA TRP A 523 13.20 -11.68 -6.30
C TRP A 523 13.00 -12.89 -5.38
N ASN A 524 13.97 -13.12 -4.50
CA ASN A 524 13.79 -14.06 -3.41
C ASN A 524 12.94 -13.41 -2.32
N ILE A 525 11.84 -14.08 -1.96
CA ILE A 525 10.98 -13.66 -0.86
C ILE A 525 10.92 -14.69 0.28
N SER A 526 11.85 -15.66 0.32
CA SER A 526 11.94 -16.59 1.45
C SER A 526 12.18 -15.84 2.76
N LYS A 527 11.59 -16.31 3.86
CA LYS A 527 12.01 -15.89 5.19
C LYS A 527 13.46 -16.34 5.35
N GLU A 528 14.40 -15.41 5.48
CA GLU A 528 15.75 -15.76 5.92
C GLU A 528 15.60 -16.43 7.29
N ILE A 529 16.21 -17.62 7.46
CA ILE A 529 16.15 -18.44 8.67
C ILE A 529 17.14 -17.90 9.70
#